data_AF-A0A454JNR8-F1
#
_entry.id   AF-A0A454JNR8-F1
#
_cell.length_a   1.000
_cell.length_b   1.000
_cell.length_c   1.000
_cell.angle_alpha   90.00
_cell.angle_beta   90.00
_cell.angle_gamma   90.00
#
_symmetry.space_group_name_H-M   'P 1'
#
loop_
_entity.id
_entity.type
_entity.pdbx_description
1 polymer ?
#
loop_
_entity_poly.entity_id
_entity_poly.type
_entity_poly.pdbx_seq_one_letter_code
_entity_poly.pdbx_strand_id
1 'polypeptide(L)'
;MKTHSSFFFTGATILTLFGLLSGHWLMLPLAFLLAFCGMVAADREQLADMDIHTAAMLLVLPSQQPVLPLDHFHGNELLFYQAGSPVYRILQANGASWELVGEYGKVEDASGCIRVYPGYLYRRQAR
;
A
#
# COMPACT_ATOMS: atom_id res chain seq x y z
N MET A 1 14.78 27.80 -7.03
CA MET A 1 15.57 27.29 -5.89
C MET A 1 14.79 26.15 -5.27
N LYS A 2 15.38 24.94 -5.13
CA LYS A 2 14.73 23.84 -4.38
C LYS A 2 14.79 24.19 -2.91
N THR A 3 13.64 24.46 -2.31
CA THR A 3 13.52 24.70 -0.87
C THR A 3 13.49 23.36 -0.15
N HIS A 4 14.56 23.03 0.57
CA HIS A 4 14.67 21.78 1.31
C HIS A 4 13.91 21.86 2.63
N SER A 5 13.31 20.74 3.06
CA SER A 5 12.62 20.62 4.35
C SER A 5 13.48 21.04 5.55
N SER A 6 14.79 20.77 5.49
CA SER A 6 15.78 21.13 6.51
C SER A 6 15.87 22.64 6.79
N PHE A 7 15.65 23.49 5.78
CA PHE A 7 15.63 24.94 5.93
C PHE A 7 14.47 25.40 6.81
N PHE A 8 13.27 24.84 6.59
CA PHE A 8 12.07 25.18 7.35
C PHE A 8 12.16 24.71 8.81
N PHE A 9 12.68 23.51 9.05
CA PHE A 9 12.87 23.01 10.41
C PHE A 9 13.90 23.84 11.19
N THR A 10 15.05 24.14 10.58
CA THR A 10 16.08 24.97 11.22
C THR A 10 15.55 26.37 11.53
N GLY A 11 14.82 26.98 10.60
CA GLY A 11 14.18 28.28 10.79
C GLY A 11 13.14 28.28 11.91
N ALA A 12 12.29 27.24 11.96
CA ALA A 12 11.31 27.07 13.03
C ALA A 12 11.99 26.94 14.41
N THR A 13 13.02 26.09 14.53
CA THR A 13 13.73 25.88 15.81
C THR A 13 14.37 27.17 16.34
N ILE A 14 15.04 27.94 15.48
CA ILE A 14 15.67 29.21 15.86
C ILE A 14 14.60 30.21 16.31
N LEU A 15 13.49 30.29 15.57
CA LEU A 15 12.40 31.23 15.87
C LEU A 15 11.66 30.87 17.17
N THR A 16 11.47 29.57 17.44
CA THR A 16 10.93 29.08 18.71
C THR A 16 11.85 29.44 19.88
N LEU A 17 13.16 29.18 19.75
CA LEU A 17 14.13 29.50 20.80
C LEU A 17 14.16 31.00 21.10
N PHE A 18 14.17 31.83 20.05
CA PHE A 18 14.15 33.29 20.18
C PHE A 18 12.84 33.79 20.79
N GLY A 19 11.69 33.24 20.38
CA GLY A 19 10.38 33.60 20.93
C GLY A 19 10.26 33.27 22.43
N LEU A 20 10.81 32.14 22.87
CA LEU A 20 10.83 31.73 24.28
C LEU A 20 11.79 32.59 25.12
N LEU A 21 13.01 32.86 24.63
CA LEU A 21 14.01 33.65 25.35
C LEU A 21 13.63 35.14 25.46
N SER A 22 13.00 35.69 24.42
CA SER A 22 12.64 37.10 24.35
C SER A 22 11.23 37.41 24.89
N GLY A 23 10.46 36.39 25.28
CA GLY A 23 9.06 36.55 25.72
C GLY A 23 8.10 37.02 24.62
N HIS A 24 8.51 36.97 23.34
CA HIS A 24 7.68 37.36 22.21
C HIS A 24 6.80 36.20 21.76
N TRP A 25 5.68 36.00 22.46
CA TRP A 25 4.74 34.91 22.23
C TRP A 25 4.15 34.86 20.81
N LEU A 26 4.11 35.98 20.08
CA LEU A 26 3.66 36.05 18.68
C LEU A 26 4.62 35.36 17.70
N MET A 27 5.86 35.09 18.08
CA MET A 27 6.80 34.36 17.22
C MET A 27 6.59 32.84 17.25
N LEU A 28 5.97 32.31 18.30
CA LEU A 28 5.64 30.89 18.43
C LEU A 28 4.66 30.38 17.37
N PRO A 29 3.51 31.04 17.09
CA PRO A 29 2.61 30.59 16.02
C PRO A 29 3.28 30.68 14.64
N LEU A 30 4.16 31.66 14.43
CA LEU A 30 4.93 31.76 13.18
C LEU A 30 5.95 30.62 13.04
N ALA A 31 6.63 30.25 14.14
CA ALA A 31 7.54 29.11 14.17
C ALA A 31 6.79 27.79 13.93
N PHE A 32 5.59 27.67 14.50
CA PHE A 32 4.73 26.51 14.28
C PHE A 32 4.29 26.39 12.83
N LEU A 33 3.91 27.51 12.20
CA LEU A 33 3.55 27.54 10.77
C LEU A 33 4.74 27.13 9.89
N LEU A 34 5.94 27.64 10.19
CA LEU A 34 7.17 27.24 9.50
C LEU A 34 7.48 25.74 9.66
N ALA A 35 7.31 25.18 10.86
CA ALA A 35 7.47 23.75 11.10
C ALA A 35 6.45 22.93 10.30
N PHE A 36 5.20 23.40 10.21
CA PHE A 36 4.17 22.75 9.40
C PHE A 36 4.51 22.77 7.90
N CYS A 37 4.98 23.91 7.38
CA CYS A 37 5.49 23.98 6.01
C CYS A 37 6.68 23.03 5.78
N GLY A 38 7.59 22.92 6.76
CA GLY A 38 8.71 21.98 6.72
C GLY A 38 8.27 20.52 6.69
N MET A 39 7.23 20.17 7.45
CA MET A 39 6.64 18.84 7.46
C MET A 39 6.01 18.49 6.11
N VAL A 40 5.23 19.40 5.51
CA VAL A 40 4.66 19.21 4.17
C VAL A 40 5.74 19.07 3.10
N ALA A 41 6.83 19.84 3.20
CA ALA A 41 7.96 19.72 2.28
C ALA A 41 8.69 18.38 2.45
N ALA A 42 8.91 17.93 3.69
CA ALA A 42 9.56 16.66 4.00
C ALA A 42 8.73 15.48 3.49
N ASP A 43 7.40 15.52 3.68
CA ASP A 43 6.48 14.48 3.19
C ASP A 43 6.57 14.36 1.66
N ARG A 44 6.65 15.50 0.95
CA ARG A 44 6.84 15.50 -0.51
C ARG A 44 8.20 14.99 -0.95
N GLU A 45 9.26 15.31 -0.21
CA GLU A 45 10.60 14.76 -0.46
C GLU A 45 10.63 13.25 -0.25
N GLN A 46 10.00 12.76 0.83
CA GLN A 46 9.88 11.32 1.12
C GLN A 46 9.05 10.59 0.07
N LEU A 47 7.93 11.15 -0.36
CA LEU A 47 7.11 10.59 -1.45
C LEU A 47 7.86 10.54 -2.78
N ALA A 48 8.71 11.54 -3.07
CA ALA A 48 9.50 11.58 -4.30
C ALA A 48 10.68 10.58 -4.28
N ASP A 49 11.20 10.26 -3.10
CA ASP A 49 12.28 9.29 -2.89
C ASP A 49 11.76 7.85 -2.68
N MET A 50 10.44 7.70 -2.48
CA MET A 50 9.82 6.41 -2.23
C MET A 50 9.77 5.56 -3.51
N ASP A 51 10.35 4.37 -3.45
CA ASP A 51 10.37 3.42 -4.55
C ASP A 51 8.95 3.02 -5.00
N ILE A 52 8.78 2.77 -6.29
CA ILE A 52 7.49 2.49 -6.94
C ILE A 52 6.82 1.27 -6.31
N HIS A 53 7.60 0.27 -5.89
CA HIS A 53 7.10 -0.91 -5.22
C HIS A 53 6.56 -0.62 -3.81
N THR A 54 7.19 0.28 -3.06
CA THR A 54 6.75 0.71 -1.73
C THR A 54 5.54 1.64 -1.81
N ALA A 55 5.53 2.54 -2.79
CA ALA A 55 4.39 3.40 -3.10
C ALA A 55 3.17 2.58 -3.53
N ALA A 56 3.35 1.52 -4.33
CA ALA A 56 2.28 0.59 -4.64
C ALA A 56 1.78 -0.11 -3.38
N MET A 57 2.62 -0.58 -2.47
CA MET A 57 2.13 -1.24 -1.25
C MET A 57 1.30 -0.32 -0.33
N LEU A 58 1.66 0.97 -0.24
CA LEU A 58 0.95 1.95 0.59
C LEU A 58 -0.27 2.58 -0.09
N LEU A 59 -0.24 2.73 -1.42
CA LEU A 59 -1.28 3.37 -2.23
C LEU A 59 -2.15 2.39 -3.02
N VAL A 60 -1.88 1.08 -2.95
CA VAL A 60 -2.79 0.05 -3.43
C VAL A 60 -4.05 0.17 -2.58
N LEU A 61 -4.99 0.93 -3.14
CA LEU A 61 -6.40 0.84 -2.89
C LEU A 61 -6.69 -0.66 -2.83
N PRO A 62 -7.17 -1.20 -1.70
CA PRO A 62 -7.38 -2.63 -1.55
C PRO A 62 -8.19 -3.07 -2.76
N SER A 63 -7.56 -3.87 -3.61
CA SER A 63 -8.21 -4.54 -4.71
C SER A 63 -9.54 -5.06 -4.18
N GLN A 64 -10.66 -4.61 -4.76
CA GLN A 64 -12.00 -4.73 -4.18
C GLN A 64 -12.44 -6.17 -3.89
N GLN A 65 -11.65 -7.16 -4.31
CA GLN A 65 -11.85 -8.56 -4.01
C GLN A 65 -10.98 -9.01 -2.82
N PRO A 66 -11.60 -9.37 -1.68
CA PRO A 66 -10.87 -9.95 -0.55
C PRO A 66 -10.17 -11.24 -0.98
N VAL A 67 -8.95 -11.45 -0.48
CA VAL A 67 -8.24 -12.73 -0.66
C VAL A 67 -8.96 -13.80 0.15
N LEU A 68 -9.47 -14.81 -0.53
CA LEU A 68 -10.15 -15.94 0.12
C LEU A 68 -9.11 -16.95 0.65
N PRO A 69 -9.33 -17.50 1.85
CA PRO A 69 -8.50 -18.59 2.37
C PRO A 69 -8.71 -19.86 1.54
N LEU A 70 -7.64 -20.63 1.36
CA LEU A 70 -7.65 -21.87 0.58
C LEU A 70 -8.50 -22.98 1.24
N ASP A 71 -8.64 -22.94 2.58
CA ASP A 71 -9.31 -23.97 3.39
C ASP A 71 -10.77 -24.24 3.00
N HIS A 72 -11.42 -23.30 2.31
CA HIS A 72 -12.83 -23.41 1.89
C HIS A 72 -12.98 -24.11 0.53
N PHE A 73 -11.88 -24.44 -0.14
CA PHE A 73 -11.88 -25.03 -1.47
C PHE A 73 -11.27 -26.43 -1.47
N HIS A 74 -11.91 -27.33 -2.21
CA HIS A 74 -11.31 -28.60 -2.59
C HIS A 74 -10.43 -28.38 -3.82
N GLY A 75 -9.13 -28.60 -3.67
CA GLY A 75 -8.17 -28.51 -4.76
C GLY A 75 -8.09 -29.80 -5.58
N ASN A 76 -8.13 -29.66 -6.89
CA ASN A 76 -7.86 -30.75 -7.83
C ASN A 76 -6.67 -30.39 -8.74
N GLU A 77 -5.82 -31.38 -9.01
CA GLU A 77 -4.54 -31.24 -9.73
C GLU A 77 -3.59 -30.24 -9.07
N LEU A 78 -2.82 -30.70 -8.08
CA LEU A 78 -1.77 -29.91 -7.45
C LEU A 78 -0.69 -29.55 -8.48
N LEU A 79 -0.38 -28.26 -8.61
CA LEU A 79 0.65 -27.78 -9.52
C LEU A 79 1.98 -27.54 -8.82
N PHE A 80 1.97 -26.78 -7.72
CA PHE A 80 3.17 -26.41 -6.96
C PHE A 80 2.79 -25.87 -5.57
N TYR A 81 3.80 -25.50 -4.78
CA TYR A 81 3.62 -24.83 -3.49
C TYR A 81 4.16 -23.40 -3.56
N GLN A 82 3.47 -22.46 -2.94
CA GLN A 82 3.94 -21.08 -2.76
C GLN A 82 3.56 -20.57 -1.36
N ALA A 83 4.51 -19.87 -0.72
CA ALA A 83 4.36 -19.36 0.64
C ALA A 83 3.92 -20.44 1.67
N GLY A 84 4.30 -21.70 1.44
CA GLY A 84 3.91 -22.83 2.29
C GLY A 84 2.51 -23.39 2.02
N SER A 85 1.77 -22.86 1.04
CA SER A 85 0.44 -23.37 0.66
C SER A 85 0.43 -24.03 -0.72
N PRO A 86 -0.36 -25.11 -0.90
CA PRO A 86 -0.52 -25.76 -2.19
C PRO A 86 -1.32 -24.90 -3.18
N VAL A 87 -0.93 -24.92 -4.44
CA VAL A 87 -1.61 -24.23 -5.54
C VAL A 87 -2.13 -25.28 -6.52
N TYR A 88 -3.44 -25.30 -6.73
CA TYR A 88 -4.12 -26.29 -7.56
C TYR A 88 -4.51 -25.69 -8.92
N ARG A 89 -4.65 -26.52 -9.95
CA ARG A 89 -5.20 -26.09 -11.25
C ARG A 89 -6.66 -25.69 -11.11
N ILE A 90 -7.42 -26.48 -10.35
CA ILE A 90 -8.86 -26.34 -10.21
C ILE A 90 -9.20 -26.27 -8.73
N LEU A 91 -10.03 -25.29 -8.36
CA LEU A 91 -10.67 -25.19 -7.05
C LEU A 91 -12.16 -25.45 -7.17
N GLN A 92 -12.72 -26.17 -6.21
CA GLN A 92 -14.14 -26.51 -6.16
C GLN A 92 -14.74 -26.20 -4.80
N ALA A 93 -15.88 -25.52 -4.79
CA ALA A 93 -16.63 -25.15 -3.59
C ALA A 93 -18.08 -24.83 -3.96
N ASN A 94 -19.04 -25.22 -3.12
CA ASN A 94 -20.47 -24.91 -3.27
C ASN A 94 -21.05 -25.24 -4.68
N GLY A 95 -20.58 -26.32 -5.30
CA GLY A 95 -21.05 -26.75 -6.63
C GLY A 95 -20.55 -25.90 -7.81
N ALA A 96 -19.61 -24.98 -7.58
CA ALA A 96 -18.91 -24.24 -8.62
C ALA A 96 -17.45 -24.70 -8.71
N SER A 97 -16.89 -24.62 -9.92
CA SER A 97 -15.47 -24.84 -10.20
C SER A 97 -14.82 -23.54 -10.67
N TRP A 98 -13.58 -23.34 -10.25
CA TRP A 98 -12.74 -22.24 -10.69
C TRP A 98 -11.39 -22.76 -11.17
N GLU A 99 -10.89 -22.20 -12.26
CA GLU A 99 -9.64 -22.59 -12.89
C GLU A 99 -8.59 -21.50 -12.72
N LEU A 100 -7.35 -21.92 -12.43
CA LEU A 100 -6.22 -21.04 -12.22
C LEU A 100 -5.92 -20.24 -13.49
N VAL A 101 -5.98 -18.92 -13.38
CA VAL A 101 -5.65 -17.98 -14.47
C VAL A 101 -4.21 -17.50 -14.36
N GLY A 102 -3.77 -17.19 -13.15
CA GLY A 102 -2.41 -16.70 -12.91
C GLY A 102 -2.31 -15.84 -11.65
N GLU A 103 -1.16 -15.21 -11.48
CA GLU A 103 -0.86 -14.38 -10.31
C GLU A 103 -1.58 -13.03 -10.39
N TYR A 104 -2.14 -12.59 -9.27
CA TYR A 104 -2.78 -11.27 -9.16
C TYR A 104 -1.78 -10.15 -9.52
N GLY A 105 -2.20 -9.23 -10.40
CA GLY A 105 -1.35 -8.12 -10.88
C GLY A 105 -0.50 -8.44 -12.12
N LYS A 106 -0.40 -9.71 -12.53
CA LYS A 106 0.22 -10.11 -13.82
C LYS A 106 -0.79 -10.45 -14.91
N VAL A 107 -2.04 -10.68 -14.54
CA VAL A 107 -3.12 -11.03 -15.47
C VAL A 107 -4.28 -10.06 -15.30
N GLU A 108 -4.99 -9.76 -16.40
CA GLU A 108 -6.17 -8.90 -16.39
C GLU A 108 -7.25 -9.46 -15.46
N ASP A 109 -7.69 -8.63 -14.52
CA ASP A 109 -8.77 -8.94 -13.60
C ASP A 109 -10.11 -8.86 -14.36
N ALA A 110 -10.59 -10.01 -14.82
CA ALA A 110 -11.87 -10.11 -15.50
C ALA A 110 -13.00 -10.34 -14.50
N SER A 111 -14.14 -9.66 -14.71
CA SER A 111 -15.36 -9.82 -13.91
C SER A 111 -15.70 -11.31 -13.69
N GLY A 112 -15.81 -11.72 -12.43
CA GLY A 112 -16.11 -13.12 -12.05
C GLY A 112 -14.90 -13.98 -11.70
N CYS A 113 -13.69 -13.41 -11.63
CA CYS A 113 -12.55 -14.04 -11.00
C CYS A 113 -12.64 -13.93 -9.47
N ILE A 114 -12.07 -14.90 -8.76
CA ILE A 114 -11.85 -14.87 -7.32
C ILE A 114 -10.34 -14.88 -7.05
N ARG A 115 -9.93 -14.22 -5.97
CA ARG A 115 -8.54 -14.24 -5.50
C ARG A 115 -8.42 -15.19 -4.31
N VAL A 116 -7.53 -16.17 -4.40
CA VAL A 116 -7.31 -17.18 -3.34
C VAL A 116 -5.86 -17.15 -2.88
N TYR A 117 -5.64 -17.30 -1.58
CA TYR A 117 -4.30 -17.38 -0.99
C TYR A 117 -3.48 -18.50 -1.69
N PRO A 118 -2.20 -18.26 -2.06
CA PRO A 118 -1.31 -17.15 -1.69
C PRO A 118 -1.37 -15.89 -2.58
N GLY A 119 -2.46 -15.66 -3.32
CA GLY A 119 -2.66 -14.47 -4.14
C GLY A 119 -2.87 -14.75 -5.63
N TYR A 120 -3.35 -15.95 -5.95
CA TYR A 120 -3.68 -16.36 -7.32
C TYR A 120 -5.12 -16.03 -7.68
N LEU A 121 -5.33 -15.71 -8.95
CA LEU A 121 -6.64 -15.50 -9.56
C LEU A 121 -7.16 -16.80 -10.16
N TYR A 122 -8.41 -17.10 -9.85
CA TYR A 122 -9.15 -18.21 -10.43
C TYR A 122 -10.42 -17.71 -11.10
N ARG A 123 -10.70 -18.17 -12.32
CA ARG A 123 -11.90 -17.80 -13.07
C ARG A 123 -12.94 -18.89 -12.93
N ARG A 124 -14.19 -18.50 -12.68
CA ARG A 124 -15.31 -19.45 -12.62
C ARG A 124 -15.50 -20.11 -13.98
N GLN A 125 -15.56 -21.44 -14.00
CA GLN A 125 -15.94 -22.16 -15.21
C GLN A 125 -17.46 -22.12 -15.36
N ALA A 126 -17.94 -21.75 -16.55
CA ALA A 126 -19.34 -21.95 -16.92
C ALA A 126 -19.54 -23.45 -17.14
N ARG A 127 -20.48 -24.04 -16.41
CA ARG A 127 -20.85 -25.45 -16.57
C ARG A 127 -21.67 -25.65 -17.83
#